data_AF-A0A2G4H4G7-F1
#
_entry.id   AF-A0A2G4H4G7-F1
#
_cell.length_a   1.000
_cell.length_b   1.000
_cell.length_c   1.000
_cell.angle_alpha   90.00
_cell.angle_beta   90.00
_cell.angle_gamma   90.00
#
_symmetry.space_group_name_H-M   'P 1'
#
loop_
_entity.id
_entity.type
_entity.pdbx_description
1 polymer ?
#
loop_
_entity_poly.entity_id
_entity_poly.type
_entity_poly.pdbx_seq_one_letter_code
_entity_poly.pdbx_strand_id
1 'polypeptide(L)'
;MSEGSTVVATIEQILERSEEADQILLGTIAALSSHYETGVGIRFIEEGSVSDGPWAGEAGVVTTEVEVRYDGELVALLVTPASLDEDARATWEQVANLISAFCLVGWDIGGEDWEP
;
A
#
# COMPACT_ATOMS: atom_id res chain seq x y z
N MET A 1 -9.83 -6.65 20.31
CA MET A 1 -9.34 -6.70 18.92
C MET A 1 -8.42 -5.51 18.79
N SER A 2 -7.12 -5.71 18.54
CA SER A 2 -6.19 -4.58 18.37
C SER A 2 -6.54 -3.82 17.08
N GLU A 3 -6.24 -2.53 17.03
CA GLU A 3 -6.60 -1.66 15.90
C GLU A 3 -6.03 -2.20 14.58
N GLY A 4 -4.77 -2.67 14.57
CA GLY A 4 -4.14 -3.32 13.42
C GLY A 4 -4.84 -4.60 12.92
N SER A 5 -5.50 -5.35 13.80
CA SER A 5 -6.31 -6.52 13.40
C SER A 5 -7.55 -6.13 12.60
N THR A 6 -8.03 -4.89 12.73
CA THR A 6 -9.24 -4.42 12.04
C THR A 6 -8.94 -4.05 10.60
N VAL A 7 -7.84 -3.32 10.35
CA VAL A 7 -7.46 -2.90 8.98
C VAL A 7 -7.06 -4.10 8.12
N VAL A 8 -6.34 -5.08 8.69
CA VAL A 8 -6.00 -6.32 7.97
C VAL A 8 -7.26 -7.06 7.52
N ALA A 9 -8.24 -7.23 8.41
CA ALA A 9 -9.50 -7.89 8.07
C ALA A 9 -10.31 -7.14 7.01
N THR A 10 -10.23 -5.80 6.97
CA THR A 10 -10.80 -5.00 5.89
C THR A 10 -10.12 -5.28 4.55
N ILE A 11 -8.78 -5.37 4.56
CA ILE A 11 -8.00 -5.65 3.35
C ILE A 11 -8.27 -7.06 2.84
N GLU A 12 -8.30 -8.07 3.72
CA GLU A 12 -8.68 -9.44 3.34
C GLU A 12 -10.05 -9.49 2.64
N GLN A 13 -11.04 -8.75 3.14
CA GLN A 13 -12.35 -8.64 2.46
C GLN A 13 -12.28 -7.95 1.09
N ILE A 14 -11.34 -7.03 0.87
CA ILE A 14 -11.11 -6.41 -0.44
C ILE A 14 -10.55 -7.45 -1.41
N LEU A 15 -9.55 -8.23 -0.97
CA LEU A 15 -8.95 -9.30 -1.76
C LEU A 15 -9.98 -10.37 -2.15
N GLU A 16 -10.93 -10.69 -1.26
CA GLU A 16 -12.00 -11.66 -1.55
C GLU A 16 -13.04 -11.15 -2.56
N ARG A 17 -13.14 -9.84 -2.75
CA ARG A 17 -14.20 -9.20 -3.55
C ARG A 17 -13.76 -8.72 -4.92
N SER A 18 -12.46 -8.59 -5.15
CA SER A 18 -11.88 -8.09 -6.39
C SER A 18 -10.82 -9.05 -6.91
N GLU A 19 -10.83 -9.30 -8.22
CA GLU A 19 -9.76 -10.00 -8.92
C GLU A 19 -8.80 -9.03 -9.64
N GLU A 20 -9.15 -7.74 -9.67
CA GLU A 20 -8.37 -6.68 -10.33
C GLU A 20 -7.34 -6.09 -9.37
N ALA A 21 -6.06 -6.19 -9.74
CA ALA A 21 -4.92 -5.72 -8.95
C ALA A 21 -5.07 -4.24 -8.57
N ASP A 22 -5.46 -3.38 -9.52
CA ASP A 22 -5.57 -1.94 -9.26
C ASP A 22 -6.64 -1.63 -8.20
N GLN A 23 -7.78 -2.32 -8.26
CA GLN A 23 -8.86 -2.15 -7.29
C GLN A 23 -8.44 -2.63 -5.89
N ILE A 24 -7.66 -3.71 -5.82
CA ILE A 24 -7.11 -4.21 -4.56
C ILE A 24 -6.14 -3.19 -3.95
N LEU A 25 -5.25 -2.63 -4.77
CA LEU A 25 -4.25 -1.66 -4.34
C LEU A 25 -4.90 -0.34 -3.91
N LEU A 26 -5.84 0.19 -4.71
CA LEU A 26 -6.64 1.37 -4.36
C LEU A 26 -7.37 1.19 -3.04
N GLY A 27 -8.09 0.06 -2.90
CA GLY A 27 -8.83 -0.25 -1.69
C GLY A 27 -7.92 -0.39 -0.47
N THR A 28 -6.75 -1.00 -0.64
CA THR A 28 -5.76 -1.17 0.44
C THR A 28 -5.21 0.18 0.91
N ILE A 29 -4.79 1.04 -0.02
CA ILE A 29 -4.24 2.36 0.29
C ILE A 29 -5.29 3.24 0.96
N ALA A 30 -6.53 3.22 0.48
CA ALA A 30 -7.64 3.92 1.13
C ALA A 30 -7.94 3.40 2.54
N ALA A 31 -7.93 2.07 2.74
CA ALA A 31 -8.18 1.46 4.04
C ALA A 31 -7.09 1.82 5.07
N LEU A 32 -5.81 1.77 4.67
CA LEU A 32 -4.69 2.19 5.52
C LEU A 32 -4.77 3.67 5.86
N SER A 33 -4.98 4.54 4.86
CA SER A 33 -5.10 5.99 5.07
C SER A 33 -6.24 6.34 6.02
N SER A 34 -7.40 5.72 5.83
CA SER A 34 -8.56 5.94 6.70
C SER A 34 -8.34 5.40 8.12
N HIS A 35 -7.58 4.31 8.29
CA HIS A 35 -7.37 3.70 9.60
C HIS A 35 -6.36 4.48 10.45
N TYR A 36 -5.27 4.95 9.83
CA TYR A 36 -4.20 5.68 10.51
C TYR A 36 -4.35 7.21 10.42
N GLU A 37 -5.43 7.69 9.79
CA GLU A 37 -5.73 9.12 9.58
C GLU A 37 -4.53 9.91 9.01
N THR A 38 -3.83 9.31 8.02
CA THR A 38 -2.61 9.87 7.44
C THR A 38 -2.54 9.64 5.93
N GLY A 39 -1.61 10.34 5.27
CA GLY A 39 -1.24 10.07 3.88
C GLY A 39 -0.63 8.67 3.75
N VAL A 40 -1.12 7.88 2.81
CA VAL A 40 -0.58 6.56 2.50
C VAL A 40 -0.48 6.44 1.00
N GLY A 41 0.65 5.92 0.52
CA GLY A 41 0.83 5.59 -0.89
C GLY A 41 1.59 4.30 -1.07
N ILE A 42 1.70 3.88 -2.32
CA ILE A 42 2.59 2.80 -2.74
C ILE A 42 3.44 3.30 -3.90
N ARG A 43 4.70 2.87 -3.94
CA ARG A 43 5.62 3.09 -5.06
C ARG A 43 6.08 1.76 -5.60
N PHE A 44 6.02 1.56 -6.91
CA PHE A 44 6.45 0.33 -7.57
C PHE A 44 7.91 0.39 -7.95
N ILE A 45 8.59 -0.75 -7.91
CA ILE A 45 9.97 -0.89 -8.36
C ILE A 45 9.97 -1.70 -9.64
N GLU A 46 10.29 -1.03 -10.74
CA GLU A 46 10.23 -1.58 -12.09
C GLU A 46 11.55 -1.32 -12.78
N GLU A 47 12.24 -2.40 -13.20
CA GLU A 47 13.52 -2.31 -13.92
C GLU A 47 14.59 -1.43 -13.22
N GLY A 48 14.56 -1.39 -11.88
CA GLY A 48 15.48 -0.58 -11.07
C GLY A 48 15.10 0.91 -10.94
N SER A 49 13.93 1.30 -11.45
CA SER A 49 13.32 2.62 -11.27
C SER A 49 12.15 2.55 -10.28
N VAL A 50 11.84 3.68 -9.66
CA VAL A 50 10.69 3.81 -8.76
C VAL A 50 9.60 4.59 -9.50
N SER A 51 8.40 4.02 -9.55
CA SER A 51 7.20 4.63 -10.13
C SER A 51 6.18 4.89 -9.03
N ASP A 52 5.58 6.09 -8.99
CA ASP A 52 4.54 6.40 -8.01
C ASP A 52 3.23 5.70 -8.38
N GLY A 53 2.63 5.06 -7.37
CA GLY A 53 1.34 4.41 -7.46
C GLY A 53 0.23 5.23 -6.80
N PRO A 54 -0.89 4.59 -6.40
CA PRO A 54 -1.99 5.28 -5.76
C PRO A 54 -1.57 5.89 -4.42
N TRP A 55 -2.14 7.06 -4.14
CA TRP A 55 -2.01 7.77 -2.87
C TRP A 55 -3.40 8.13 -2.33
N ALA A 56 -3.57 8.02 -1.01
CA ALA A 56 -4.77 8.45 -0.29
C ALA A 56 -4.40 9.27 0.94
N GLY A 57 -5.23 10.26 1.26
CA GLY A 57 -5.02 11.16 2.41
C GLY A 57 -4.14 12.36 2.11
N GLU A 58 -3.82 13.13 3.15
CA GLU A 58 -3.04 14.37 3.00
C GLU A 58 -1.61 14.07 2.56
N ALA A 59 -1.18 14.72 1.46
CA ALA A 59 0.19 14.62 0.97
C ALA A 59 1.17 15.26 1.94
N GLY A 60 2.36 14.67 2.05
CA GLY A 60 3.42 15.18 2.92
C GLY A 60 4.79 14.63 2.54
N VAL A 61 5.82 15.13 3.22
CA VAL A 61 7.17 14.58 3.06
C VAL A 61 7.15 13.15 3.61
N VAL A 62 7.36 12.15 2.75
CA VAL A 62 7.45 10.75 3.16
C VAL A 62 8.61 10.60 4.14
N THR A 63 8.31 10.06 5.33
CA THR A 63 9.29 9.80 6.39
C THR A 63 9.42 8.33 6.72
N THR A 64 8.41 7.52 6.39
CA THR A 64 8.39 6.08 6.64
C THR A 64 8.11 5.31 5.36
N GLU A 65 8.86 4.22 5.17
CA GLU A 65 8.69 3.27 4.08
C GLU A 65 8.64 1.84 4.63
N VAL A 66 7.74 1.02 4.08
CA VAL A 66 7.59 -0.40 4.41
C VAL A 66 7.76 -1.19 3.12
N GLU A 67 8.74 -2.09 3.11
CA GLU A 67 9.06 -2.90 1.94
C GLU A 67 7.95 -3.89 1.61
N VAL A 68 7.57 -3.93 0.34
CA VAL A 68 6.72 -4.97 -0.23
C VAL A 68 7.62 -5.90 -1.03
N ARG A 69 7.73 -7.15 -0.57
CA ARG A 69 8.56 -8.17 -1.21
C ARG A 69 7.72 -9.31 -1.76
N TYR A 70 8.03 -9.73 -2.98
CA TYR A 70 7.47 -10.92 -3.60
C TYR A 70 8.59 -11.90 -3.92
N ASP A 71 8.50 -13.13 -3.41
CA ASP A 71 9.54 -14.17 -3.53
C ASP A 71 10.97 -13.68 -3.15
N GLY A 72 11.04 -12.78 -2.15
CA GLY A 72 12.29 -12.16 -1.68
C GLY A 72 12.76 -10.94 -2.47
N GLU A 73 12.19 -10.70 -3.66
CA GLU A 73 12.46 -9.51 -4.49
C GLU A 73 11.69 -8.30 -3.96
N LEU A 74 12.32 -7.13 -3.94
CA LEU A 74 11.68 -5.88 -3.56
C LEU A 74 10.91 -5.33 -4.77
N VAL A 75 9.59 -5.35 -4.70
CA VAL A 75 8.70 -5.01 -5.84
C VAL A 75 7.94 -3.70 -5.63
N ALA A 76 7.77 -3.27 -4.38
CA ALA A 76 7.15 -1.99 -4.07
C ALA A 76 7.52 -1.48 -2.66
N LEU A 77 7.13 -0.24 -2.36
CA LEU A 77 7.25 0.41 -1.06
C LEU A 77 5.90 0.99 -0.66
N LEU A 78 5.33 0.59 0.48
CA LEU A 78 4.27 1.35 1.12
C LEU A 78 4.88 2.56 1.83
N VAL A 79 4.31 3.75 1.64
CA VAL A 79 4.90 5.01 2.09
C VAL A 79 3.90 5.86 2.85
N THR A 80 4.39 6.62 3.83
CA THR A 80 3.57 7.58 4.60
C THR A 80 4.42 8.74 5.14
N PRO A 81 3.85 9.95 5.33
CA PRO A 81 4.54 11.03 6.00
C PRO A 81 4.57 10.86 7.53
N ALA A 82 3.80 9.91 8.09
CA ALA A 82 3.76 9.65 9.53
C ALA A 82 4.85 8.66 9.99
N SER A 83 5.22 8.75 11.27
CA SER A 83 6.01 7.71 11.94
C SER A 83 5.09 6.58 12.41
N LEU A 84 5.53 5.34 12.24
CA LEU A 84 4.83 4.16 12.75
C LEU A 84 5.47 3.67 14.04
N ASP A 85 4.67 3.40 15.06
CA ASP A 85 5.10 2.60 16.21
C ASP A 85 5.26 1.12 15.83
N GLU A 86 5.71 0.29 16.78
CA GLU A 86 6.01 -1.12 16.53
C GLU A 86 4.78 -1.94 16.11
N ASP A 87 3.62 -1.70 16.73
CA ASP A 87 2.36 -2.40 16.42
C ASP A 87 1.82 -1.99 15.05
N ALA A 88 1.86 -0.68 14.76
CA ALA A 88 1.47 -0.14 13.46
C ALA A 88 2.41 -0.67 12.35
N ARG A 89 3.72 -0.69 12.60
CA ARG A 89 4.70 -1.23 11.67
C ARG A 89 4.45 -2.71 11.38
N ALA A 90 4.25 -3.54 12.40
CA ALA A 90 3.96 -4.96 12.21
C ALA A 90 2.69 -5.18 11.36
N THR A 91 1.68 -4.34 11.56
CA THR A 91 0.45 -4.36 10.76
C THR A 91 0.73 -4.02 9.29
N TRP A 92 1.52 -2.97 9.03
CA TRP A 92 1.89 -2.59 7.67
C TRP A 92 2.73 -3.66 6.97
N GLU A 93 3.65 -4.32 7.68
CA GLU A 93 4.43 -5.44 7.15
C GLU A 93 3.54 -6.64 6.82
N GLN A 94 2.50 -6.91 7.60
CA GLN A 94 1.50 -7.92 7.28
C GLN A 94 0.72 -7.54 6.01
N VAL A 95 0.27 -6.30 5.88
CA VAL A 95 -0.42 -5.80 4.68
C VAL A 95 0.48 -5.88 3.45
N ALA A 96 1.75 -5.49 3.57
CA ALA A 96 2.73 -5.58 2.49
C ALA A 96 2.84 -7.02 1.95
N ASN A 97 2.87 -8.02 2.84
CA ASN A 97 2.88 -9.42 2.43
C ASN A 97 1.60 -9.83 1.68
N LEU A 98 0.42 -9.40 2.16
CA LEU A 98 -0.88 -9.71 1.53
C LEU A 98 -0.99 -9.14 0.11
N ILE A 99 -0.48 -7.93 -0.12
CA ILE A 99 -0.62 -7.27 -1.42
C ILE A 99 0.52 -7.55 -2.41
N SER A 100 1.58 -8.24 -1.98
CA SER A 100 2.82 -8.43 -2.74
C SER A 100 2.60 -8.98 -4.15
N ALA A 101 1.73 -9.98 -4.31
CA ALA A 101 1.43 -10.60 -5.61
C ALA A 101 0.75 -9.64 -6.60
N PHE A 102 0.00 -8.66 -6.11
CA PHE A 102 -0.73 -7.70 -6.94
C PHE A 102 0.17 -6.56 -7.42
N CYS A 103 1.35 -6.39 -6.84
CA CYS A 103 2.32 -5.37 -7.25
C CYS A 103 3.09 -5.74 -8.53
N LEU A 104 2.97 -6.99 -9.01
CA LEU A 104 3.67 -7.49 -10.20
C LEU A 104 2.96 -7.20 -11.51
N VAL A 105 1.66 -6.86 -11.46
CA VAL A 105 0.81 -6.80 -12.65
C VAL A 105 1.10 -5.53 -13.48
N GLY A 106 1.92 -4.61 -12.95
CA GLY A 106 2.12 -3.28 -13.51
C GLY A 106 0.93 -2.41 -13.15
N TRP A 107 1.18 -1.27 -12.50
CA TRP A 107 0.14 -0.30 -12.22
C TRP A 107 -0.16 0.48 -13.52
N ASP A 108 -1.21 0.07 -14.23
CA ASP A 108 -1.67 0.68 -15.47
C ASP A 108 -3.14 1.11 -15.34
N ILE A 109 -3.40 2.10 -14.49
CA ILE A 109 -4.63 2.89 -14.60
C ILE A 109 -4.51 3.77 -15.85
N GLY A 110 -4.80 3.17 -17.01
CA GLY A 110 -4.69 3.73 -18.36
C GLY A 110 -4.63 5.26 -18.48
N GLY A 111 -3.43 5.81 -18.30
CA GLY A 111 -3.05 7.15 -18.73
C GLY A 111 -3.76 8.36 -18.11
N GLU A 112 -4.18 8.32 -16.85
CA GLU A 112 -4.47 9.56 -16.12
C GLU A 112 -3.32 9.86 -15.15
N ASP A 113 -2.50 10.85 -15.50
CA ASP A 113 -1.49 11.44 -14.60
C ASP A 113 -2.16 11.76 -13.27
N TRP A 114 -1.69 11.11 -12.20
CA TRP A 114 -2.10 11.47 -10.84
C TRP A 114 -1.49 12.84 -10.52
N GLU A 115 -2.34 13.87 -10.37
CA GLU A 115 -1.93 15.19 -9.93
C GLU A 115 -2.07 15.33 -8.39
N PRO A 116 -1.04 15.86 -7.68
CA PRO A 116 -1.03 16.01 -6.22
C PRO A 116 -1.97 17.08 -5.67
#